data_AF-A0A2X3EJW5-F1
#
_entry.id   AF-A0A2X3EJW5-F1
#
_cell.length_a   1.000
_cell.length_b   1.000
_cell.length_c   1.000
_cell.angle_alpha   90.00
_cell.angle_beta   90.00
_cell.angle_gamma   90.00
#
_symmetry.space_group_name_H-M   'P 1'
#
loop_
_entity.id
_entity.type
_entity.pdbx_description
1 polymer ?
#
loop_
_entity_poly.entity_id
_entity_poly.type
_entity_poly.pdbx_seq_one_letter_code
_entity_poly.pdbx_strand_id
1 'polypeptide(L)'
;MWVSNPKQQIAYLGVKYWARLYCPEVILGVYSPDEVEQRTEREINPAPAQRMSVAEITSGTDITTSAQDSALNIDSLADDFRDRIERAESVDAAKAIRADLDKEKAVLGTVLFTELKGKAVQRYFMVDARNKVEAAINSLPNPGDPEAEALFAKAESTLTSSRRHLGDELYEQFRITLDDMKPEYVG
;
A
#
# COMPACT_ATOMS: atom_id res chain seq x y z
N MET A 1 26.60 36.66 2.34
CA MET A 1 25.42 35.77 2.37
C MET A 1 24.14 36.47 1.88
N TRP A 2 23.68 37.56 2.50
CA TRP A 2 22.55 38.38 1.98
C TRP A 2 22.82 39.06 0.63
N VAL A 3 24.04 39.58 0.48
CA VAL A 3 24.51 40.19 -0.78
C VAL A 3 24.76 39.14 -1.86
N SER A 4 25.14 37.92 -1.46
CA SER A 4 25.59 36.85 -2.36
C SER A 4 24.42 36.02 -2.91
N ASN A 5 23.35 35.83 -2.13
CA ASN A 5 22.19 35.04 -2.57
C ASN A 5 20.88 35.49 -1.89
N PRO A 6 20.32 36.64 -2.29
CA PRO A 6 19.19 37.28 -1.60
C PRO A 6 17.89 36.47 -1.69
N LYS A 7 17.68 35.72 -2.79
CA LYS A 7 16.48 34.87 -2.96
C LYS A 7 16.42 33.76 -1.91
N GLN A 8 17.55 33.14 -1.60
CA GLN A 8 17.63 32.09 -0.59
C GLN A 8 17.32 32.64 0.81
N GLN A 9 17.75 33.87 1.11
CA GLN A 9 17.49 34.51 2.40
C GLN A 9 16.01 34.86 2.59
N ILE A 10 15.36 35.39 1.54
CA ILE A 10 13.92 35.68 1.56
C ILE A 10 13.11 34.39 1.73
N ALA A 11 13.46 33.33 1.00
CA ALA A 11 12.81 32.03 1.13
C ALA A 11 12.98 31.45 2.55
N TYR A 12 14.19 31.51 3.11
CA TYR A 12 14.47 31.06 4.46
C TYR A 12 13.63 31.79 5.52
N LEU A 13 13.55 33.12 5.43
CA LEU A 13 12.72 33.90 6.35
C LEU A 13 11.22 33.62 6.17
N GLY A 14 10.74 33.50 4.93
CA GLY A 14 9.34 33.19 4.65
C GLY A 14 8.91 31.86 5.30
N VAL A 15 9.70 30.80 5.10
CA VAL A 15 9.45 29.49 5.71
C VAL A 15 9.52 29.57 7.25
N LYS A 16 10.50 30.30 7.79
CA LYS A 16 10.64 30.48 9.24
C LYS A 16 9.45 31.18 9.88
N TYR A 17 8.91 32.24 9.25
CA TYR A 17 7.73 32.94 9.77
C TYR A 17 6.45 32.11 9.61
N TRP A 18 6.28 31.45 8.46
CA TRP A 18 5.15 30.57 8.21
C TRP A 18 5.09 29.42 9.23
N ALA A 19 6.21 28.74 9.46
CA ALA A 19 6.26 27.61 10.39
C ALA A 19 6.03 28.05 11.85
N ARG A 20 6.45 29.26 12.24
CA ARG A 20 6.08 29.81 13.57
C ARG A 20 4.60 30.07 13.73
N LEU A 21 3.90 30.42 12.65
CA LEU A 21 2.49 30.75 12.69
C LEU A 21 1.60 29.49 12.66
N TYR A 22 1.98 28.48 11.88
CA TYR A 22 1.15 27.30 11.61
C TYR A 22 1.65 25.99 12.20
N CYS A 23 2.95 25.88 12.51
CA CYS A 23 3.57 24.67 13.05
C CYS A 23 4.54 25.00 14.21
N PRO A 24 4.12 25.76 15.23
CA PRO A 24 5.02 26.21 16.30
C PRO A 24 5.66 25.05 17.07
N GLU A 25 4.92 23.95 17.23
CA GLU A 25 5.34 22.71 17.88
C GLU A 25 6.57 22.05 17.25
N VAL A 26 6.72 22.17 15.92
CA VAL A 26 7.86 21.57 15.20
C VAL A 26 9.13 22.43 15.35
N ILE A 27 8.99 23.76 15.50
CA ILE A 27 10.12 24.68 15.66
C ILE A 27 10.57 24.81 17.11
N LEU A 28 9.63 24.84 18.05
CA LEU A 28 9.90 25.08 19.47
C LEU A 28 9.88 23.80 20.32
N GLY A 29 9.55 22.65 19.72
CA GLY A 29 9.30 21.40 20.42
C GLY A 29 7.90 21.37 21.04
N VAL A 30 7.33 20.16 21.16
CA VAL A 30 6.13 19.93 21.97
C VAL A 30 6.61 19.61 23.38
N TYR A 31 6.48 20.57 24.30
CA TYR A 31 6.62 20.27 25.71
C TYR A 31 5.44 19.39 26.13
N SER A 32 5.67 18.07 26.11
CA SER A 32 4.71 17.12 26.66
C SER A 32 4.82 17.19 28.20
N PRO A 33 3.73 17.05 28.96
CA PRO A 33 3.78 17.08 30.43
C PRO A 33 4.81 16.11 31.04
N ASP A 34 5.06 14.99 30.35
CA ASP A 34 6.07 13.96 30.65
C ASP A 34 7.53 14.46 30.60
N GLU A 35 7.80 15.59 29.91
CA GLU A 35 9.13 16.20 29.83
C GLU A 35 9.41 17.20 30.96
N VAL A 36 8.38 17.62 31.70
CA VAL A 36 8.50 18.54 32.86
C VAL A 36 8.72 17.77 34.16
N GLU A 37 8.38 16.49 34.20
CA GLU A 37 8.68 15.62 35.35
C GLU A 37 10.17 15.27 35.38
N GLN A 38 10.86 15.73 36.44
CA GLN A 38 12.20 15.27 36.76
C GLN A 38 12.14 13.75 37.03
N ARG A 39 12.56 12.97 36.04
CA ARG A 39 12.82 11.54 36.24
C ARG A 39 13.88 11.41 37.32
N THR A 40 13.53 10.81 38.44
CA THR A 40 14.48 10.48 39.51
C THR A 40 15.64 9.70 38.93
N GLU A 41 16.87 10.19 39.14
CA GLU A 41 18.10 9.53 38.70
C GLU A 41 18.11 8.08 39.19
N ARG A 42 18.21 7.14 38.24
CA ARG A 42 18.38 5.73 38.54
C ARG A 42 19.85 5.53 38.93
N GLU A 43 20.12 5.18 40.18
CA GLU A 43 21.45 4.79 40.64
C GLU A 43 21.99 3.64 39.79
N ILE A 44 23.09 3.89 39.06
CA ILE A 44 23.77 2.94 38.16
C ILE A 44 25.00 2.32 38.86
N ASN A 45 25.02 2.26 40.19
CA ASN A 45 26.11 1.58 40.90
C ASN A 45 25.62 0.26 41.51
N PRO A 46 25.58 -0.84 40.73
CA PRO A 46 25.43 -2.14 41.33
C PRO A 46 26.67 -2.43 42.19
N ALA A 47 26.46 -2.86 43.44
CA ALA A 47 27.52 -3.39 44.29
C ALA A 47 28.34 -4.43 43.50
N PRO A 48 29.67 -4.51 43.69
CA PRO A 48 30.54 -5.30 42.84
C PRO A 48 30.19 -6.79 42.94
N ALA A 49 29.39 -7.26 41.98
CA ALA A 49 29.15 -8.66 41.75
C ALA A 49 30.44 -9.30 41.22
N GLN A 50 30.75 -10.43 41.82
CA GLN A 50 31.87 -11.34 41.60
C GLN A 50 32.32 -11.41 40.14
N ARG A 51 33.63 -11.18 39.92
CA ARG A 51 34.30 -11.16 38.60
C ARG A 51 33.98 -12.45 37.82
N MET A 52 33.17 -12.33 36.78
CA MET A 52 33.03 -13.36 35.76
C MET A 52 34.16 -13.19 34.73
N SER A 53 34.76 -14.31 34.34
CA SER A 53 35.94 -14.37 33.46
C SER A 53 35.60 -14.08 32.00
N VAL A 54 36.55 -13.44 31.30
CA VAL A 54 36.51 -12.95 29.91
C VAL A 54 36.18 -14.01 28.84
N ALA A 55 36.07 -15.29 29.20
CA ALA A 55 35.73 -16.38 28.27
C ALA A 55 34.24 -16.41 27.84
N GLU A 56 33.33 -15.69 28.51
CA GLU A 56 31.89 -15.72 28.20
C GLU A 56 31.44 -14.58 27.25
N ILE A 57 32.33 -13.63 26.93
CA ILE A 57 31.99 -12.44 26.12
C ILE A 57 32.06 -12.74 24.59
N THR A 58 32.56 -13.90 24.18
CA THR A 58 32.67 -14.27 22.75
C THR A 58 31.37 -14.85 22.15
N SER A 59 30.26 -14.85 22.89
CA SER A 59 28.95 -15.31 22.40
C SER A 59 27.97 -14.15 22.12
N GLY A 60 28.48 -12.93 21.93
CA GLY A 60 27.68 -11.72 21.69
C GLY A 60 27.43 -11.38 20.21
N THR A 61 27.86 -12.22 19.27
CA THR A 61 27.69 -11.98 17.82
C THR A 61 26.30 -12.38 17.30
N ASP A 62 25.47 -13.07 18.11
CA ASP A 62 24.17 -13.61 17.67
C ASP A 62 22.99 -12.61 17.76
N ILE A 63 23.16 -11.50 18.48
CA ILE A 63 22.06 -10.58 18.81
C ILE A 63 21.74 -9.60 17.65
N THR A 64 22.73 -9.23 16.85
CA THR A 64 22.54 -8.35 15.68
C THR A 64 22.02 -9.11 14.47
N THR A 65 22.42 -10.37 14.29
CA THR A 65 21.94 -11.26 13.22
C THR A 65 20.45 -11.58 13.38
N SER A 66 20.01 -11.93 14.59
CA SER A 66 18.62 -12.37 14.85
C SER A 66 17.55 -11.29 14.58
N ALA A 67 17.85 -10.03 14.88
CA ALA A 67 16.94 -8.90 14.62
C ALA A 67 16.89 -8.53 13.13
N GLN A 68 18.02 -8.61 12.42
CA GLN A 68 18.09 -8.41 10.98
C GLN A 68 17.37 -9.53 10.22
N ASP A 69 17.59 -10.79 10.62
CA ASP A 69 16.89 -11.94 10.04
C ASP A 69 15.37 -11.83 10.21
N SER A 70 14.90 -11.38 11.37
CA SER A 70 13.46 -11.17 11.60
C SER A 70 12.87 -10.08 10.69
N ALA A 71 13.59 -8.98 10.47
CA ALA A 71 13.16 -7.92 9.56
C ALA A 71 13.15 -8.40 8.08
N LEU A 72 14.18 -9.14 7.66
CA LEU A 72 14.24 -9.72 6.31
C LEU A 72 13.12 -10.74 6.06
N ASN A 73 12.73 -11.50 7.10
CA ASN A 73 11.60 -12.42 7.01
C ASN A 73 10.26 -11.68 6.85
N ILE A 74 10.06 -10.53 7.52
CA ILE A 74 8.84 -9.72 7.39
C ILE A 74 8.76 -9.09 5.99
N ASP A 75 9.87 -8.55 5.47
CA ASP A 75 9.90 -7.95 4.14
C ASP A 75 9.64 -9.01 3.05
N SER A 76 10.28 -10.17 3.15
CA SER A 76 10.05 -11.31 2.25
C SER A 76 8.58 -11.77 2.27
N LEU A 77 7.98 -11.82 3.46
CA LEU A 77 6.57 -12.17 3.62
C LEU A 77 5.64 -11.13 2.99
N ALA A 78 5.94 -9.84 3.18
CA ALA A 78 5.18 -8.76 2.56
C ALA A 78 5.29 -8.81 1.03
N ASP A 79 6.47 -9.11 0.50
CA ASP A 79 6.70 -9.27 -0.94
C ASP A 79 5.94 -10.47 -1.51
N ASP A 80 5.91 -11.63 -0.83
CA ASP A 80 5.08 -12.77 -1.23
C ASP A 80 3.59 -12.38 -1.34
N PHE A 81 3.07 -11.61 -0.38
CA PHE A 81 1.70 -11.11 -0.49
C PHE A 81 1.51 -10.16 -1.66
N ARG A 82 2.43 -9.23 -1.92
CA ARG A 82 2.33 -8.33 -3.07
C ARG A 82 2.26 -9.12 -4.37
N ASP A 83 3.12 -10.11 -4.50
CA ASP A 83 3.21 -11.04 -5.62
C ASP A 83 1.94 -11.87 -5.80
N ARG A 84 1.39 -12.43 -4.71
CA ARG A 84 0.14 -13.18 -4.72
C ARG A 84 -1.06 -12.30 -5.06
N ILE A 85 -1.08 -11.06 -4.55
CA ILE A 85 -2.11 -10.07 -4.90
C ILE A 85 -2.03 -9.76 -6.40
N GLU A 86 -0.85 -9.49 -6.94
CA GLU A 86 -0.68 -9.17 -8.35
C GLU A 86 -1.07 -10.33 -9.28
N ARG A 87 -0.80 -11.58 -8.88
CA ARG A 87 -1.15 -12.78 -9.65
C ARG A 87 -2.57 -13.28 -9.45
N ALA A 88 -3.36 -12.67 -8.56
CA ALA A 88 -4.73 -13.11 -8.33
C ALA A 88 -5.62 -12.78 -9.55
N GLU A 89 -6.14 -13.81 -10.20
CA GLU A 89 -7.01 -13.70 -11.38
C GLU A 89 -8.46 -14.10 -11.09
N SER A 90 -8.77 -14.48 -9.85
CA SER A 90 -10.11 -14.83 -9.39
C SER A 90 -10.51 -14.09 -8.12
N VAL A 91 -11.81 -13.85 -8.01
CA VAL A 91 -12.45 -13.21 -6.84
C VAL A 91 -12.18 -14.02 -5.57
N ASP A 92 -12.20 -15.35 -5.69
CA ASP A 92 -11.98 -16.25 -4.55
C ASP A 92 -10.51 -16.31 -4.14
N ALA A 93 -9.56 -16.23 -5.08
CA ALA A 93 -8.14 -16.09 -4.76
C ALA A 93 -7.88 -14.78 -3.99
N ALA A 94 -8.46 -13.65 -4.43
CA ALA A 94 -8.33 -12.37 -3.73
C ALA A 94 -8.95 -12.41 -2.31
N LYS A 95 -10.08 -13.10 -2.13
CA LYS A 95 -10.67 -13.34 -0.80
C LYS A 95 -9.76 -14.19 0.08
N ALA A 96 -9.19 -15.26 -0.46
CA ALA A 96 -8.27 -16.15 0.26
C ALA A 96 -7.03 -15.39 0.74
N ILE A 97 -6.42 -14.57 -0.13
CA ILE A 97 -5.28 -13.71 0.23
C ILE A 97 -5.64 -12.77 1.37
N ARG A 98 -6.82 -12.16 1.36
CA ARG A 98 -7.27 -11.29 2.45
C ARG A 98 -7.41 -12.04 3.77
N ALA A 99 -7.94 -13.27 3.72
CA ALA A 99 -8.05 -14.11 4.91
C ALA A 99 -6.67 -14.49 5.46
N ASP A 100 -5.68 -14.74 4.59
CA ASP A 100 -4.30 -15.02 5.00
C ASP A 100 -3.60 -13.79 5.59
N LEU A 101 -3.78 -12.61 4.99
CA LEU A 101 -3.30 -11.33 5.55
C LEU A 101 -3.86 -11.07 6.96
N ASP A 102 -5.12 -11.41 7.21
CA ASP A 102 -5.73 -11.24 8.53
C ASP A 102 -5.11 -12.19 9.58
N LYS A 103 -4.61 -13.38 9.19
CA LYS A 103 -3.87 -14.30 10.09
C LYS A 103 -2.49 -13.77 10.44
N GLU A 104 -1.82 -13.13 9.49
CA GLU A 104 -0.43 -12.68 9.63
C GLU A 104 -0.30 -11.21 10.06
N LYS A 105 -1.43 -10.56 10.35
CA LYS A 105 -1.50 -9.17 10.83
C LYS A 105 -0.57 -8.86 11.99
N ALA A 106 -0.41 -9.81 12.93
CA ALA A 106 0.47 -9.62 14.09
C ALA A 106 1.96 -9.56 13.71
N VAL A 107 2.36 -10.29 12.66
CA VAL A 107 3.74 -10.39 12.17
C VAL A 107 4.08 -9.20 11.27
N LEU A 108 3.17 -8.85 10.35
CA LEU A 108 3.36 -7.74 9.41
C LEU A 108 3.34 -6.35 10.08
N GLY A 109 2.68 -6.24 11.23
CA GLY A 109 2.42 -4.95 11.87
C GLY A 109 1.36 -4.13 11.12
N THR A 110 0.93 -3.02 11.73
CA THR A 110 -0.25 -2.25 11.28
C THR A 110 -0.06 -1.59 9.92
N VAL A 111 1.13 -1.03 9.66
CA VAL A 111 1.42 -0.28 8.43
C VAL A 111 1.39 -1.20 7.21
N LEU A 112 2.20 -2.27 7.20
CA LEU A 112 2.24 -3.22 6.07
C LEU A 112 0.89 -3.93 5.89
N PHE A 113 0.27 -4.37 6.98
CA PHE A 113 -1.05 -5.00 6.90
C PHE A 113 -2.10 -4.12 6.23
N THR A 114 -2.17 -2.83 6.57
CA THR A 114 -3.16 -1.91 5.97
C THR A 114 -2.87 -1.63 4.50
N GLU A 115 -1.59 -1.51 4.11
CA GLU A 115 -1.15 -1.38 2.72
C GLU A 115 -1.56 -2.59 1.89
N LEU A 116 -1.16 -3.80 2.33
CA LEU A 116 -1.43 -5.05 1.63
C LEU A 116 -2.93 -5.36 1.57
N LYS A 117 -3.68 -5.08 2.64
CA LYS A 117 -5.14 -5.23 2.64
C LYS A 117 -5.80 -4.27 1.66
N GLY A 118 -5.33 -3.04 1.56
CA GLY A 118 -5.81 -2.07 0.56
C GLY A 118 -5.58 -2.58 -0.86
N LYS A 119 -4.38 -3.09 -1.16
CA LYS A 119 -4.03 -3.67 -2.46
C LYS A 119 -4.86 -4.91 -2.78
N ALA A 120 -5.04 -5.82 -1.83
CA ALA A 120 -5.87 -7.02 -2.01
C ALA A 120 -7.34 -6.65 -2.34
N VAL A 121 -7.87 -5.60 -1.69
CA VAL A 121 -9.21 -5.08 -1.99
C VAL A 121 -9.28 -4.45 -3.39
N GLN A 122 -8.28 -3.67 -3.78
CA GLN A 122 -8.23 -3.11 -5.14
C GLN A 122 -8.19 -4.22 -6.19
N ARG A 123 -7.35 -5.23 -5.99
CA ARG A 123 -7.26 -6.39 -6.89
C ARG A 123 -8.59 -7.15 -6.98
N TYR A 124 -9.25 -7.38 -5.85
CA TYR A 124 -10.58 -7.99 -5.82
C TYR A 124 -11.56 -7.26 -6.75
N PHE A 125 -11.66 -5.95 -6.63
CA PHE A 125 -12.59 -5.16 -7.45
C PHE A 125 -12.17 -5.09 -8.91
N MET A 126 -10.87 -5.06 -9.20
CA MET A 126 -10.34 -5.14 -10.56
C MET A 126 -10.73 -6.46 -11.23
N VAL A 127 -10.56 -7.60 -10.55
CA VAL A 127 -10.94 -8.93 -11.06
C VAL A 127 -12.46 -9.07 -11.19
N ASP A 128 -13.23 -8.61 -10.21
CA ASP A 128 -14.70 -8.63 -10.28
C ASP A 128 -15.22 -7.80 -11.46
N ALA A 129 -14.64 -6.61 -11.67
CA ALA A 129 -14.97 -5.75 -12.80
C ALA A 129 -14.59 -6.38 -14.15
N ARG A 130 -13.40 -7.00 -14.25
CA ARG A 130 -13.00 -7.78 -15.42
C ARG A 130 -14.02 -8.88 -15.71
N ASN A 131 -14.35 -9.70 -14.72
CA ASN A 131 -15.29 -10.81 -14.88
C ASN A 131 -16.68 -10.34 -15.32
N LYS A 132 -17.14 -9.17 -14.84
CA LYS A 132 -18.43 -8.59 -15.26
C LYS A 132 -18.41 -8.17 -16.73
N VAL A 133 -17.33 -7.54 -17.18
CA VAL A 133 -17.16 -7.14 -18.59
C VAL A 133 -17.05 -8.38 -19.46
N GLU A 134 -16.22 -9.35 -19.10
CA GLU A 134 -16.09 -10.63 -19.81
C GLU A 134 -17.42 -11.37 -19.88
N ALA A 135 -18.17 -11.44 -18.79
CA ALA A 135 -19.49 -12.07 -18.78
C ALA A 135 -20.48 -11.34 -19.69
N ALA A 136 -20.45 -9.99 -19.72
CA ALA A 136 -21.30 -9.22 -20.61
C ALA A 136 -20.96 -9.50 -22.09
N ILE A 137 -19.67 -9.51 -22.44
CA ILE A 137 -19.18 -9.80 -23.80
C ILE A 137 -19.52 -11.25 -24.19
N ASN A 138 -19.27 -12.23 -23.31
CA ASN A 138 -19.56 -13.64 -23.57
C ASN A 138 -21.06 -13.95 -23.64
N SER A 139 -21.91 -13.07 -23.11
CA SER A 139 -23.37 -13.18 -23.18
C SER A 139 -23.98 -12.53 -24.42
N LEU A 140 -23.16 -11.96 -25.31
CA LEU A 140 -23.65 -11.35 -26.55
C LEU A 140 -24.26 -12.43 -27.47
N PRO A 141 -25.45 -12.18 -28.04
CA PRO A 141 -26.08 -13.08 -28.98
C PRO A 141 -25.40 -12.98 -30.35
N ASN A 142 -25.93 -13.71 -31.35
CA ASN A 142 -25.39 -13.64 -32.70
C ASN A 142 -25.67 -12.25 -33.31
N PRO A 143 -24.74 -11.72 -34.12
CA PRO A 143 -24.98 -10.54 -34.94
C PRO A 143 -26.27 -10.69 -35.77
N GLY A 144 -27.20 -9.74 -35.63
CA GLY A 144 -28.49 -9.74 -36.31
C GLY A 144 -29.69 -10.23 -35.50
N ASP A 145 -29.50 -10.73 -34.27
CA ASP A 145 -30.63 -10.98 -33.36
C ASP A 145 -31.30 -9.66 -32.94
N PRO A 146 -32.63 -9.62 -32.70
CA PRO A 146 -33.35 -8.40 -32.34
C PRO A 146 -32.84 -7.72 -31.06
N GLU A 147 -32.24 -8.50 -30.16
CA GLU A 147 -31.69 -8.02 -28.89
C GLU A 147 -30.18 -7.72 -28.96
N ALA A 148 -29.52 -8.00 -30.09
CA ALA A 148 -28.07 -7.92 -30.22
C ALA A 148 -27.54 -6.49 -29.98
N GLU A 149 -28.15 -5.49 -30.62
CA GLU A 149 -27.77 -4.08 -30.46
C GLU A 149 -27.93 -3.62 -29.00
N ALA A 150 -29.03 -3.99 -28.35
CA ALA A 150 -29.33 -3.62 -26.97
C ALA A 150 -28.36 -4.28 -25.96
N LEU A 151 -28.02 -5.55 -26.16
CA LEU A 151 -27.07 -6.26 -25.32
C LEU A 151 -25.62 -5.77 -25.55
N PHE A 152 -25.29 -5.39 -26.79
CA PHE A 152 -24.01 -4.76 -27.10
C PHE A 152 -23.85 -3.41 -26.39
N ALA A 153 -24.86 -2.53 -26.46
CA ALA A 153 -24.87 -1.27 -25.72
C ALA A 153 -24.77 -1.47 -24.19
N LYS A 154 -25.36 -2.55 -23.67
CA LYS A 154 -25.23 -2.93 -22.26
C LYS A 154 -23.79 -3.35 -21.92
N ALA A 155 -23.08 -4.05 -22.80
CA ALA A 155 -21.68 -4.39 -22.63
C ALA A 155 -20.79 -3.12 -22.60
N GLU A 156 -21.01 -2.17 -23.52
CA GLU A 156 -20.30 -0.87 -23.53
C GLU A 156 -20.53 -0.06 -22.24
N SER A 157 -21.78 -0.03 -21.75
CA SER A 157 -22.13 0.62 -20.48
C SER A 157 -21.49 -0.07 -19.27
N THR A 158 -21.43 -1.41 -19.29
CA THR A 158 -20.76 -2.20 -18.25
C THR A 158 -19.26 -1.92 -18.22
N LEU A 159 -18.61 -1.83 -19.38
CA LEU A 159 -17.19 -1.44 -19.49
C LEU A 159 -16.96 -0.02 -18.96
N THR A 160 -17.80 0.93 -19.37
CA THR A 160 -17.68 2.35 -18.97
C THR A 160 -17.82 2.54 -17.46
N SER A 161 -18.82 1.91 -16.86
CA SER A 161 -19.04 1.97 -15.40
C SER A 161 -17.93 1.26 -14.61
N SER A 162 -17.28 0.25 -15.20
CA SER A 162 -16.22 -0.53 -14.57
C SER A 162 -14.83 0.11 -14.67
N ARG A 163 -14.66 1.16 -15.50
CA ARG A 163 -13.37 1.83 -15.78
C ARG A 163 -12.53 2.12 -14.55
N ARG A 164 -13.15 2.62 -13.47
CA ARG A 164 -12.46 2.96 -12.22
C ARG A 164 -11.66 1.79 -11.63
N HIS A 165 -12.16 0.57 -11.79
CA HIS A 165 -11.57 -0.64 -11.21
C HIS A 165 -10.66 -1.38 -12.19
N LEU A 166 -10.92 -1.31 -13.50
CA LEU A 166 -10.05 -1.93 -14.51
C LEU A 166 -8.70 -1.20 -14.65
N GLY A 167 -8.66 0.11 -14.41
CA GLY A 167 -7.52 0.94 -14.79
C GLY A 167 -7.49 1.21 -16.30
N ASP A 168 -6.62 2.12 -16.75
CA ASP A 168 -6.64 2.59 -18.13
C ASP A 168 -6.20 1.51 -19.12
N GLU A 169 -5.16 0.72 -18.81
CA GLU A 169 -4.64 -0.29 -19.75
C GLU A 169 -5.67 -1.37 -20.10
N LEU A 170 -6.26 -2.02 -19.09
CA LEU A 170 -7.25 -3.08 -19.31
C LEU A 170 -8.56 -2.51 -19.87
N TYR A 171 -8.95 -1.30 -19.46
CA TYR A 171 -10.11 -0.61 -20.05
C TYR A 171 -9.93 -0.38 -21.54
N GLU A 172 -8.76 0.13 -21.96
CA GLU A 172 -8.45 0.36 -23.38
C GLU A 172 -8.44 -0.95 -24.17
N GLN A 173 -7.92 -2.04 -23.62
CA GLN A 173 -7.96 -3.36 -24.26
C GLN A 173 -9.41 -3.81 -24.56
N PHE A 174 -10.30 -3.77 -23.55
CA PHE A 174 -11.70 -4.12 -23.78
C PHE A 174 -12.42 -3.14 -24.70
N ARG A 175 -12.08 -1.84 -24.65
CA ARG A 175 -12.67 -0.84 -25.52
C ARG A 175 -12.33 -1.13 -26.99
N ILE A 176 -11.07 -1.41 -27.28
CA ILE A 176 -10.62 -1.78 -28.64
C ILE A 176 -11.37 -3.03 -29.12
N THR A 177 -11.46 -4.07 -28.28
CA THR A 177 -12.21 -5.29 -28.63
C THR A 177 -13.67 -5.00 -28.97
N LEU A 178 -14.35 -4.16 -28.17
CA LEU A 178 -15.73 -3.77 -28.47
C LEU A 178 -15.80 -2.91 -29.74
N ASP A 179 -14.91 -1.94 -29.92
CA ASP A 179 -14.89 -1.09 -31.12
C ASP A 179 -14.71 -1.92 -32.41
N ASP A 180 -13.88 -2.97 -32.38
CA ASP A 180 -13.66 -3.90 -33.49
C ASP A 180 -14.91 -4.76 -33.79
N MET A 181 -15.66 -5.17 -32.76
CA MET A 181 -16.89 -5.97 -32.90
C MET A 181 -18.11 -5.12 -33.28
N LYS A 182 -18.09 -3.81 -32.97
CA LYS A 182 -19.23 -2.90 -33.12
C LYS A 182 -19.92 -2.92 -34.50
N PRO A 183 -19.20 -2.97 -35.64
CA PRO A 183 -19.83 -3.00 -36.96
C PRO A 183 -20.72 -4.24 -37.21
N GLU A 184 -20.50 -5.34 -36.48
CA GLU A 184 -21.31 -6.56 -36.62
C GLU A 184 -22.64 -6.44 -35.85
N TYR A 185 -22.64 -5.69 -34.75
CA TYR A 185 -23.78 -5.59 -33.83
C TYR A 185 -24.64 -4.34 -34.03
N VAL A 186 -24.04 -3.28 -34.61
CA VAL A 186 -24.68 -2.00 -34.86
C VAL A 186 -24.51 -1.70 -36.35
N GLY A 187 -25.45 -2.20 -37.16
CA GLY A 187 -25.44 -2.13 -38.63
C GLY A 187 -26.78 -1.70 -39.20
#